data_AF-A0A833Y0D8-F1
#
_entry.id   AF-A0A833Y0D8-F1
#
_cell.length_a   1.000
_cell.length_b   1.000
_cell.length_c   1.000
_cell.angle_alpha   90.00
_cell.angle_beta   90.00
_cell.angle_gamma   90.00
#
_symmetry.space_group_name_H-M   'P 1'
#
loop_
_entity.id
_entity.type
_entity.pdbx_description
1 polymer ?
#
loop_
_entity_poly.entity_id
_entity_poly.type
_entity_poly.pdbx_seq_one_letter_code
_entity_poly.pdbx_strand_id
1 'polypeptide(L)'
;SPYSTLSSPKGEDIFATAVREVKEETGIDSEFVEVLAFRQSHKFFFEKSDLFFVCMMRPLSFDIQKQESEIHAAEWMPFEEYAAQPFVQRNELMKYINNTCLAKIDSTYSGFSPVPITSSFSDEKSYFYFNTSRP
;
A
#
# COMPACT_ATOMS: atom_id res chain seq x y z
N SER A 1 -9.43 7.65 13.96
CA SER A 1 -9.88 6.23 13.95
C SER A 1 -8.66 5.39 13.62
N PRO A 2 -8.42 4.18 14.18
CA PRO A 2 -7.18 3.40 13.94
C PRO A 2 -7.06 2.83 12.51
N TYR A 3 -7.86 3.34 11.59
CA TYR A 3 -7.68 3.17 10.16
C TYR A 3 -7.59 4.57 9.60
N SER A 4 -6.40 5.03 9.22
CA SER A 4 -6.31 5.94 8.08
C SER A 4 -6.73 5.09 6.86
N THR A 5 -8.04 4.96 6.67
CA THR A 5 -8.59 4.49 5.40
C THR A 5 -8.43 5.66 4.44
N LEU A 6 -7.27 5.70 3.80
CA LEU A 6 -6.88 6.77 2.90
C LEU A 6 -7.67 6.60 1.59
N SER A 7 -8.70 7.41 1.45
CA SER A 7 -9.54 7.41 0.26
C SER A 7 -8.80 8.17 -0.84
N SER A 8 -8.36 7.45 -1.88
CA SER A 8 -7.97 8.08 -3.14
C SER A 8 -9.05 9.08 -3.57
N PRO A 9 -8.71 10.35 -3.87
CA PRO A 9 -9.59 11.22 -4.64
C PRO A 9 -10.01 10.52 -5.93
N LYS A 10 -11.19 10.86 -6.45
CA LYS A 10 -11.66 10.29 -7.71
C LYS A 10 -10.67 10.62 -8.83
N GLY A 11 -10.12 9.59 -9.47
CA GLY A 11 -9.22 9.73 -10.63
C GLY A 11 -7.73 9.81 -10.28
N GLU A 12 -7.32 9.64 -9.01
CA GLU A 12 -5.90 9.51 -8.66
C GLU A 12 -5.40 8.06 -8.88
N ASP A 13 -4.16 7.93 -9.35
CA ASP A 13 -3.52 6.63 -9.56
C ASP A 13 -3.13 5.97 -8.21
N ILE A 14 -3.25 4.65 -8.10
CA ILE A 14 -2.91 3.88 -6.87
C ILE A 14 -1.49 4.21 -6.38
N PHE A 15 -0.51 4.24 -7.28
CA PHE A 15 0.88 4.54 -6.91
C PHE A 15 1.04 6.00 -6.45
N ALA A 16 0.30 6.93 -7.05
CA ALA A 16 0.37 8.35 -6.71
C ALA A 16 -0.26 8.60 -5.33
N THR A 17 -1.42 8.01 -5.07
CA THR A 17 -2.04 7.98 -3.74
C THR A 17 -1.05 7.45 -2.71
N ALA A 18 -0.47 6.26 -2.92
CA ALA A 18 0.46 5.67 -1.95
C ALA A 18 1.67 6.57 -1.63
N VAL A 19 2.28 7.22 -2.63
CA VAL A 19 3.41 8.15 -2.42
C VAL A 19 2.97 9.39 -1.64
N ARG A 20 1.84 10.01 -2.03
CA ARG A 20 1.30 11.21 -1.38
C ARG A 20 1.00 10.94 0.09
N GLU A 21 0.32 9.83 0.38
CA GLU A 21 -0.10 9.48 1.73
C GLU A 21 1.08 9.23 2.68
N VAL A 22 2.12 8.52 2.22
CA VAL A 22 3.35 8.34 3.01
C VAL A 22 3.97 9.70 3.34
N LYS A 23 4.01 10.62 2.37
CA LYS A 23 4.57 11.96 2.56
C LYS A 23 3.73 12.79 3.52
N GLU A 24 2.41 12.79 3.39
CA GLU A 24 1.49 13.56 4.23
C GLU A 24 1.54 13.07 5.67
N GLU A 25 1.38 11.77 5.93
CA GLU A 25 1.33 11.24 7.30
C GLU A 25 2.68 11.28 8.03
N THR A 26 3.79 11.00 7.31
CA THR A 26 5.10 10.72 7.94
C THR A 26 6.21 11.69 7.56
N GLY A 27 6.02 12.55 6.57
CA GLY A 27 7.06 13.43 6.03
C GLY A 27 8.11 12.73 5.17
N ILE A 28 8.05 11.40 5.05
CA ILE A 28 9.03 10.60 4.29
C ILE A 28 8.83 10.75 2.79
N ASP A 29 9.90 11.10 2.08
CA ASP A 29 9.94 10.98 0.64
C ASP A 29 10.09 9.51 0.29
N SER A 30 9.25 9.02 -0.61
CA SER A 30 9.24 7.61 -1.00
C SER A 30 8.92 7.46 -2.48
N GLU A 31 9.26 6.29 -3.01
CA GLU A 31 8.81 5.86 -4.32
C GLU A 31 7.97 4.59 -4.21
N PHE A 32 7.01 4.45 -5.12
CA PHE A 32 6.21 3.25 -5.26
C PHE A 32 7.02 2.14 -5.94
N VAL A 33 6.98 0.92 -5.38
CA VAL A 33 7.64 -0.26 -5.94
C VAL A 33 6.62 -1.15 -6.66
N GLU A 34 5.65 -1.69 -5.92
CA GLU A 34 4.65 -2.63 -6.45
C GLU A 34 3.45 -2.77 -5.50
N VAL A 35 2.32 -3.22 -6.04
CA VAL A 35 1.20 -3.71 -5.23
C VAL A 35 1.50 -5.14 -4.82
N LEU A 36 1.58 -5.41 -3.51
CA LEU A 36 1.77 -6.76 -2.97
C LEU A 36 0.47 -7.55 -2.93
N ALA A 37 -0.64 -6.91 -2.57
CA ALA A 37 -1.94 -7.55 -2.50
C ALA A 37 -3.05 -6.52 -2.59
N PHE A 38 -4.27 -6.97 -2.86
CA PHE A 38 -5.46 -6.17 -2.66
C PHE A 38 -6.56 -7.01 -2.00
N ARG A 39 -7.39 -6.35 -1.20
CA ARG A 39 -8.53 -6.95 -0.50
C ARG A 39 -9.79 -6.23 -0.94
N GLN A 40 -10.75 -7.00 -1.42
CA GLN A 40 -12.13 -6.55 -1.58
C GLN A 40 -12.95 -6.86 -0.34
N SER A 41 -13.78 -5.91 0.11
CA SER A 41 -14.85 -6.18 1.08
C SER A 41 -16.14 -5.46 0.66
N HIS A 42 -17.29 -5.99 1.05
CA HIS A 42 -18.57 -5.35 0.81
C HIS A 42 -19.08 -4.74 2.12
N LYS A 43 -19.40 -3.44 2.14
CA LYS A 43 -20.05 -2.84 3.30
C LYS A 43 -21.52 -3.29 3.31
N PHE A 44 -22.01 -3.73 4.47
CA PHE A 44 -23.41 -4.18 4.66
C PHE A 44 -24.42 -3.03 4.54
N PHE A 45 -23.97 -1.77 4.59
CA PHE A 45 -24.77 -0.57 4.36
C PHE A 45 -24.19 0.23 3.19
N PHE A 46 -25.04 0.57 2.21
CA PHE A 46 -24.79 1.34 0.97
C PHE A 46 -24.22 0.63 -0.27
N GLU A 47 -24.22 -0.71 -0.33
CA GLU A 47 -23.99 -1.51 -1.57
C GLU A 47 -22.67 -1.27 -2.34
N LYS A 48 -21.72 -0.53 -1.78
CA LYS A 48 -20.42 -0.26 -2.44
C LYS A 48 -19.35 -1.21 -1.93
N SER A 49 -18.65 -1.82 -2.89
CA SER A 49 -17.41 -2.57 -2.64
C SER A 49 -16.30 -1.60 -2.23
N ASP A 50 -15.46 -2.05 -1.30
CA ASP A 50 -14.27 -1.37 -0.82
C ASP A 50 -13.04 -2.17 -1.25
N LEU A 51 -12.12 -1.53 -1.97
CA LEU A 51 -10.84 -2.10 -2.35
C LEU A 51 -9.75 -1.49 -1.48
N PHE A 52 -8.94 -2.35 -0.88
CA PHE A 52 -7.79 -1.97 -0.07
C PHE A 52 -6.52 -2.54 -0.71
N PHE A 53 -5.55 -1.70 -1.02
CA PHE A 53 -4.30 -2.09 -1.66
C PHE A 53 -3.15 -2.06 -0.65
N VAL A 54 -2.32 -3.10 -0.68
CA VAL A 54 -1.08 -3.18 0.09
C VAL A 54 0.05 -2.86 -0.88
N CYS A 55 0.70 -1.72 -0.69
CA CYS A 55 1.76 -1.22 -1.57
C CYS A 55 3.12 -1.34 -0.89
N MET A 56 4.11 -1.85 -1.62
CA MET A 56 5.50 -1.77 -1.20
C MET A 56 6.08 -0.43 -1.66
N MET A 57 6.72 0.27 -0.72
CA MET A 57 7.32 1.58 -0.94
C MET A 57 8.82 1.50 -0.64
N ARG A 58 9.64 2.26 -1.37
CA ARG A 58 11.06 2.45 -1.04
C ARG A 58 11.24 3.87 -0.48
N PRO A 59 11.67 4.03 0.77
CA PRO A 59 11.97 5.35 1.32
C PRO A 59 13.20 5.95 0.64
N LEU A 60 13.15 7.25 0.39
CA LEU A 60 14.22 8.09 -0.13
C LEU A 60 14.79 9.02 0.97
N SER A 61 14.03 9.22 2.05
CA SER A 61 14.47 9.87 3.28
C SER A 61 14.05 9.05 4.50
N PHE A 62 14.62 9.38 5.67
CA PHE A 62 14.41 8.59 6.91
C PHE A 62 14.01 9.44 8.12
N ASP A 63 14.10 10.77 8.02
CA ASP A 63 13.69 11.68 9.09
C ASP A 63 12.16 11.81 9.12
N ILE A 64 11.54 11.13 10.08
CA ILE A 64 10.10 11.13 10.25
C ILE A 64 9.63 12.49 10.79
N GLN A 65 8.71 13.11 10.07
CA GLN A 65 7.98 14.30 10.49
C GLN A 65 6.48 13.99 10.46
N LYS A 66 5.99 13.48 11.59
CA LYS A 66 4.61 13.03 11.74
C LYS A 66 3.61 14.19 11.62
N GLN A 67 2.55 14.00 10.84
CA GLN A 67 1.40 14.89 10.87
C GLN A 67 0.51 14.60 12.09
N GLU A 68 0.52 15.50 13.08
CA GLU A 68 -0.18 15.29 14.36
C GLU A 68 -1.71 15.17 14.24
N SER A 69 -2.31 15.72 13.17
CA SER A 69 -3.76 15.71 12.99
C SER A 69 -4.31 14.35 12.54
N GLU A 70 -3.48 13.49 11.95
CA GLU A 70 -3.94 12.26 11.30
C GLU A 70 -3.52 11.01 12.04
N ILE A 71 -2.25 10.93 12.46
CA ILE A 71 -1.69 9.74 13.10
C ILE A 71 -1.14 10.04 14.49
N HIS A 72 -1.25 9.06 15.39
CA HIS A 72 -0.82 9.22 16.79
C HIS A 72 0.71 9.12 16.94
N ALA A 73 1.34 8.16 16.26
CA ALA A 73 2.78 7.91 16.28
C ALA A 73 3.26 7.39 14.91
N ALA A 74 4.54 7.58 14.62
CA ALA A 74 5.24 7.02 13.46
C ALA A 74 6.69 6.72 13.88
N GLU A 75 7.14 5.49 13.62
CA GLU A 75 8.50 5.05 13.93
C GLU A 75 8.96 4.01 12.91
N TRP A 76 10.27 3.94 12.69
CA TRP A 76 10.88 2.82 12.00
C TRP A 76 10.96 1.62 12.94
N MET A 77 10.35 0.51 12.54
CA MET A 77 10.27 -0.70 13.35
C MET A 77 10.86 -1.89 12.59
N PRO A 78 11.71 -2.73 13.22
CA PRO A 78 12.10 -4.02 12.66
C PRO A 78 10.88 -4.85 12.28
N PHE A 79 10.92 -5.51 11.12
CA PHE A 79 9.76 -6.24 10.62
C PHE A 79 9.34 -7.37 11.58
N GLU A 80 10.29 -8.04 12.22
CA GLU A 80 10.05 -9.11 13.18
C GLU A 80 9.30 -8.60 14.42
N GLU A 81 9.62 -7.38 14.86
CA GLU A 81 8.93 -6.73 15.99
C GLU A 81 7.50 -6.36 15.61
N TYR A 82 7.31 -5.77 14.42
CA TYR A 82 5.97 -5.51 13.87
C TYR A 82 5.14 -6.79 13.77
N ALA A 83 5.74 -7.85 13.22
CA ALA A 83 5.08 -9.12 13.02
C ALA A 83 4.70 -9.80 14.34
N ALA A 84 5.48 -9.62 15.40
CA ALA A 84 5.22 -10.20 16.72
C ALA A 84 4.06 -9.53 17.48
N GLN A 85 3.55 -8.38 17.03
CA GLN A 85 2.50 -7.65 17.76
C GLN A 85 1.21 -8.47 17.90
N PRO A 86 0.56 -8.50 19.08
CA PRO A 86 -0.64 -9.31 19.32
C PRO A 86 -1.82 -9.01 18.38
N PHE A 87 -1.98 -7.76 17.96
CA PHE A 87 -3.03 -7.37 17.00
C PHE A 87 -2.81 -8.02 15.63
N VAL A 88 -1.58 -7.99 15.15
CA VAL A 88 -1.16 -8.57 13.87
C VAL A 88 -1.35 -10.08 13.87
N GLN A 89 -0.98 -10.74 14.98
CA GLN A 89 -1.15 -12.19 15.14
C GLN A 89 -2.60 -12.66 15.29
N ARG A 90 -3.53 -11.79 15.69
CA ARG A 90 -4.95 -12.15 15.88
C ARG A 90 -5.83 -11.83 14.67
N ASN A 91 -5.41 -10.90 13.81
CA ASN A 91 -6.18 -10.47 12.67
C ASN A 91 -5.80 -11.25 11.41
N GLU A 92 -6.76 -11.96 10.80
CA GLU A 92 -6.53 -12.79 9.62
C GLU A 92 -5.95 -12.01 8.43
N LEU A 93 -6.47 -10.81 8.13
CA LEU A 93 -5.93 -9.97 7.05
C LEU A 93 -4.46 -9.62 7.32
N MET A 94 -4.14 -9.26 8.56
CA MET A 94 -2.76 -8.90 8.94
C MET A 94 -1.81 -10.09 8.80
N LYS A 95 -2.25 -11.32 9.10
CA LYS A 95 -1.45 -12.53 8.85
C LYS A 95 -1.11 -12.70 7.37
N TYR A 96 -2.08 -12.51 6.48
CA TYR A 96 -1.82 -12.60 5.03
C TYR A 96 -0.88 -11.49 4.55
N ILE A 97 -1.05 -10.26 5.04
CA ILE A 97 -0.15 -9.14 4.74
C ILE A 97 1.28 -9.49 5.18
N ASN A 98 1.45 -9.95 6.41
CA ASN A 98 2.76 -10.32 6.95
C ASN A 98 3.43 -11.44 6.16
N ASN A 99 2.70 -12.51 5.85
CA ASN A 99 3.25 -13.62 5.08
C ASN A 99 3.69 -13.15 3.68
N THR A 100 2.94 -12.23 3.07
CA THR A 100 3.30 -11.64 1.77
C THR A 100 4.54 -10.74 1.90
N CYS A 101 4.62 -9.90 2.93
CA CYS A 101 5.80 -9.08 3.21
C CYS A 101 7.05 -9.93 3.50
N LEU A 102 6.93 -11.01 4.28
CA LEU A 102 8.02 -11.97 4.53
C LEU A 102 8.50 -12.61 3.23
N ALA A 103 7.59 -13.14 2.43
CA ALA A 103 7.94 -13.74 1.15
C ALA A 103 8.61 -12.73 0.21
N LYS A 104 8.22 -11.45 0.28
CA LYS A 104 8.86 -10.36 -0.47
C LYS A 104 10.27 -10.06 0.03
N ILE A 105 10.48 -10.01 1.35
CA ILE A 105 11.81 -9.83 1.98
C ILE A 105 12.73 -10.98 1.56
N ASP A 106 12.23 -12.21 1.59
CA ASP A 106 12.96 -13.41 1.17
C ASP A 106 13.15 -13.51 -0.35
N SER A 107 12.68 -12.52 -1.13
CA SER A 107 12.74 -12.49 -2.59
C SER A 107 12.05 -13.69 -3.27
N THR A 108 11.09 -14.31 -2.58
CA THR A 108 10.27 -15.42 -3.09
C THR A 108 8.90 -14.96 -3.59
N TYR A 109 8.60 -13.68 -3.44
CA TYR A 109 7.36 -13.05 -3.89
C TYR A 109 7.64 -11.80 -4.72
N SER A 110 6.87 -11.65 -5.79
CA SER A 110 6.82 -10.44 -6.60
C SER A 110 5.38 -10.02 -6.81
N GLY A 111 5.10 -8.77 -6.46
CA GLY A 111 3.81 -8.15 -6.66
C GLY A 111 3.59 -7.67 -8.09
N PHE A 112 2.74 -6.65 -8.21
CA PHE A 112 2.28 -6.09 -9.47
C PHE A 112 2.82 -4.67 -9.64
N SER A 113 3.63 -4.44 -10.67
CA SER A 113 4.16 -3.11 -11.00
C SER A 113 3.30 -2.43 -12.06
N PRO A 114 3.06 -1.11 -11.98
CA PRO A 114 2.36 -0.36 -13.00
C PRO A 114 3.24 -0.20 -14.24
N VAL A 115 2.67 -0.51 -15.40
CA VAL A 115 3.26 -0.18 -16.70
C VAL A 115 2.30 0.72 -17.45
N PRO A 116 2.75 1.89 -17.94
CA PRO A 116 1.90 2.76 -18.73
C PRO A 116 1.52 2.07 -20.05
N ILE A 117 0.23 2.08 -20.36
CA ILE A 117 -0.32 1.60 -21.62
C ILE A 117 -1.06 2.73 -22.33
N THR A 118 -0.96 2.74 -23.65
CA THR A 118 -1.74 3.65 -24.51
C THR A 118 -3.10 3.05 -24.77
N SER A 119 -4.16 3.80 -24.49
CA SER A 119 -5.52 3.42 -24.85
C SER A 119 -5.75 3.64 -26.35
N SER A 120 -6.49 2.74 -26.99
CA SER A 120 -6.94 2.95 -28.39
C SER A 120 -8.12 3.92 -28.49
N PHE A 121 -8.68 4.33 -27.35
CA PHE A 121 -9.95 5.08 -27.26
C PHE A 121 -9.82 6.44 -26.57
N SER A 122 -8.67 6.74 -25.94
CA SER A 122 -8.41 8.00 -25.26
C SER A 122 -6.91 8.31 -25.22
N ASP A 123 -6.56 9.60 -25.17
CA ASP A 123 -5.18 10.07 -24.95
C ASP A 123 -4.78 10.02 -23.46
N GLU A 124 -5.69 9.59 -22.58
CA GLU A 124 -5.41 9.45 -21.16
C GLU A 124 -4.47 8.28 -20.89
N LYS A 125 -3.47 8.51 -20.03
CA LYS A 125 -2.56 7.46 -19.59
C LYS A 125 -3.33 6.44 -18.74
N SER A 126 -3.15 5.17 -19.07
CA SER A 126 -3.67 4.04 -18.31
C SER A 126 -2.49 3.24 -17.77
N TYR A 127 -2.64 2.63 -16.59
CA TYR A 127 -1.60 1.79 -16.00
C TYR A 127 -2.10 0.35 -15.86
N PHE A 128 -1.34 -0.59 -16.43
CA PHE A 128 -1.57 -2.01 -16.28
C PHE A 128 -0.65 -2.57 -15.20
N TYR A 129 -1.24 -3.14 -14.15
CA TYR A 129 -0.52 -3.71 -13.02
C TYR A 129 -0.37 -5.22 -13.26
N PHE A 130 0.86 -5.69 -13.44
CA PHE A 130 1.17 -7.11 -13.62
C PHE A 130 2.51 -7.48 -12.99
N ASN A 131 2.71 -8.77 -12.74
CA ASN A 131 4.00 -9.26 -12.28
C ASN A 131 5.02 -9.17 -13.42
N THR A 132 6.00 -8.28 -13.25
CA THR A 132 7.06 -8.02 -14.25
C THR A 132 8.23 -9.01 -14.13
N SER A 133 8.27 -9.82 -13.07
CA SER A 133 9.22 -10.91 -12.93
C SER A 133 8.95 -11.92 -14.03
N ARG A 134 9.96 -12.17 -14.87
CA ARG A 134 9.84 -13.19 -15.92
C ARG A 134 9.57 -14.55 -15.25
N PRO A 135 8.70 -15.39 -15.85
CA PRO A 135 8.58 -16.79 -15.42
C PRO A 135 9.91 -17.53 -15.56
#